data_AF-A0A9D5UYU0-F1
#
_entry.id   AF-A0A9D5UYU0-F1
#
_cell.length_a   1.000
_cell.length_b   1.000
_cell.length_c   1.000
_cell.angle_alpha   90.00
_cell.angle_beta   90.00
_cell.angle_gamma   90.00
#
_symmetry.space_group_name_H-M   'P 1'
#
loop_
_entity.id
_entity.type
_entity.pdbx_description
1 polymer ?
#
loop_
_entity_poly.entity_id
_entity_poly.type
_entity_poly.pdbx_seq_one_letter_code
_entity_poly.pdbx_strand_id
1 'polypeptide(L)'
;MGLNTDHLLRCLLTLEAAVERYGQSAPDSMDQEVFRNAIIKGYELSQENSFKLLRKALVAFGHGTRKLDSLPVKEILRLAAIHGLMGLEEVERWFAYRDNRNDTAHEYGERFACETLKLLPDFIVDGKRLESVLRERLGRGRA
;
A
#
# COMPACT_ATOMS: atom_id res chain seq x y z
N MET A 1 -0.73 22.46 -7.81
CA MET A 1 -1.24 21.94 -6.52
C MET A 1 -0.44 20.69 -6.19
N GLY A 2 0.27 20.67 -5.06
CA GLY A 2 1.13 19.54 -4.68
C GLY A 2 0.34 18.28 -4.32
N LEU A 3 0.95 17.12 -4.47
CA LEU A 3 0.35 15.84 -4.11
C LEU A 3 0.35 15.70 -2.57
N ASN A 4 -0.83 15.60 -1.94
CA ASN A 4 -0.93 15.33 -0.51
C ASN A 4 -0.85 13.81 -0.26
N THR A 5 0.11 13.40 0.56
CA THR A 5 0.42 12.00 0.90
C THR A 5 0.06 11.64 2.35
N ASP A 6 -0.41 12.60 3.15
CA ASP A 6 -0.63 12.46 4.61
C ASP A 6 -1.59 11.32 4.94
N HIS A 7 -2.62 11.14 4.12
CA HIS A 7 -3.59 10.07 4.33
C HIS A 7 -2.96 8.68 4.14
N LEU A 8 -2.10 8.51 3.13
CA LEU A 8 -1.37 7.25 2.94
C LEU A 8 -0.45 6.98 4.13
N LEU A 9 0.32 7.99 4.56
CA LEU A 9 1.20 7.87 5.73
C LEU A 9 0.41 7.44 6.97
N ARG A 10 -0.74 8.07 7.23
CA ARG A 10 -1.59 7.73 8.37
C ARG A 10 -2.16 6.31 8.30
N CYS A 11 -2.54 5.84 7.10
CA CYS A 11 -2.97 4.46 6.90
C CYS A 11 -1.84 3.47 7.22
N LEU A 12 -0.63 3.72 6.74
CA LEU A 12 0.55 2.87 6.98
C LEU A 12 0.94 2.82 8.46
N LEU A 13 0.92 3.97 9.15
CA LEU A 13 1.21 4.04 10.59
C LEU A 13 0.15 3.29 11.42
N THR A 14 -1.13 3.44 11.05
CA THR A 14 -2.21 2.70 11.71
C THR A 14 -2.10 1.19 11.48
N LEU A 15 -1.74 0.78 10.25
CA LEU A 15 -1.52 -0.62 9.89
C LEU A 15 -0.36 -1.22 10.70
N GLU A 16 0.76 -0.52 10.79
CA GLU A 16 1.92 -0.95 11.58
C GLU A 16 1.56 -1.15 13.05
N ALA A 17 0.85 -0.19 13.65
CA ALA A 17 0.38 -0.32 15.03
C ALA A 17 -0.59 -1.50 15.19
N ALA A 18 -1.47 -1.76 14.23
CA ALA A 18 -2.39 -2.90 14.28
C ALA A 18 -1.64 -4.23 14.19
N VAL A 19 -0.60 -4.34 13.35
CA VAL A 19 0.26 -5.54 13.25
C VAL A 19 0.99 -5.79 14.57
N GLU A 20 1.56 -4.76 15.18
CA GLU A 20 2.24 -4.89 16.47
C GLU A 20 1.28 -5.39 17.56
N ARG A 21 0.11 -4.75 17.68
CA ARG A 21 -0.89 -5.12 18.70
C ARG A 21 -1.49 -6.50 18.47
N TYR A 22 -1.67 -6.91 17.22
CA TYR A 22 -2.07 -8.28 16.89
C TYR A 22 -1.07 -9.31 17.44
N GLY A 23 0.24 -9.08 17.26
CA GLY A 23 1.29 -9.97 17.75
C GLY A 23 1.42 -10.02 19.28
N GLN A 24 0.94 -8.98 19.98
CA GLN A 24 0.91 -8.91 21.45
C GLN A 24 -0.38 -9.48 22.06
N SER A 25 -1.42 -9.68 21.25
CA SER A 25 -2.72 -10.17 21.71
C SER A 25 -2.69 -11.66 22.00
N ALA A 26 -3.44 -12.11 23.00
CA ALA A 26 -3.58 -13.53 23.28
C ALA A 26 -4.20 -14.26 22.06
N PRO A 27 -3.70 -15.46 21.69
CA PRO A 27 -4.31 -16.25 20.62
C PRO A 27 -5.80 -16.46 20.85
N ASP A 28 -6.59 -16.34 19.77
CA ASP A 28 -8.05 -16.50 19.75
C ASP A 28 -8.83 -15.54 20.67
N SER A 29 -8.18 -14.47 21.13
CA SER A 29 -8.86 -13.41 21.88
C SER A 29 -9.65 -12.46 20.99
N MET A 30 -10.66 -11.81 21.56
CA MET A 30 -11.40 -10.74 20.90
C MET A 30 -10.47 -9.62 20.41
N ASP A 31 -9.45 -9.27 21.19
CA ASP A 31 -8.46 -8.25 20.80
C ASP A 31 -7.69 -8.68 19.54
N GLN A 32 -7.26 -9.94 19.47
CA GLN A 32 -6.59 -10.47 18.29
C GLN A 32 -7.49 -10.42 17.06
N GLU A 33 -8.78 -10.74 17.20
CA GLU A 33 -9.76 -10.62 16.12
C GLU A 33 -9.99 -9.17 15.68
N VAL A 34 -10.09 -8.23 16.63
CA VAL A 34 -10.22 -6.79 16.34
C VAL A 34 -9.01 -6.30 15.54
N PHE A 35 -7.79 -6.63 15.98
CA PHE A 35 -6.59 -6.20 15.27
C PHE A 35 -6.43 -6.90 13.92
N ARG A 36 -6.84 -8.16 13.77
CA ARG A 36 -6.90 -8.83 12.46
C ARG A 36 -7.76 -8.04 11.48
N ASN A 37 -8.98 -7.69 11.89
CA ASN A 37 -9.89 -6.93 11.04
C ASN A 37 -9.32 -5.55 10.69
N ALA A 38 -8.68 -4.89 11.66
CA ALA A 38 -7.98 -3.62 11.44
C ALA A 38 -6.82 -3.75 10.45
N ILE A 39 -6.05 -4.84 10.50
CA ILE A 39 -4.95 -5.13 9.56
C ILE A 39 -5.50 -5.34 8.16
N ILE A 40 -6.52 -6.20 7.99
CA ILE A 40 -7.12 -6.49 6.68
C ILE A 40 -7.60 -5.17 6.03
N LYS A 41 -8.31 -4.34 6.81
CA LYS A 41 -8.81 -3.07 6.30
C LYS A 41 -7.70 -2.05 6.05
N GLY A 42 -6.72 -1.96 6.95
CA GLY A 42 -5.57 -1.07 6.83
C GLY A 42 -4.71 -1.40 5.62
N TYR A 43 -4.52 -2.68 5.32
CA TYR A 43 -3.79 -3.16 4.16
C TYR A 43 -4.50 -2.80 2.85
N GLU A 44 -5.82 -3.06 2.77
CA GLU A 44 -6.65 -2.65 1.64
C GLU A 44 -6.56 -1.14 1.38
N LEU A 45 -6.80 -0.33 2.42
CA LEU A 45 -6.81 1.14 2.30
C LEU A 45 -5.44 1.69 1.91
N SER A 46 -4.35 1.11 2.43
CA SER A 46 -2.99 1.54 2.10
C SER A 46 -2.66 1.27 0.63
N GLN A 47 -3.05 0.11 0.10
CA GLN A 47 -2.89 -0.19 -1.33
C GLN A 47 -3.72 0.73 -2.22
N GLU A 48 -5.00 0.94 -1.90
CA GLU A 48 -5.88 1.82 -2.67
C GLU A 48 -5.33 3.25 -2.75
N ASN A 49 -4.92 3.80 -1.60
CA ASN A 49 -4.32 5.13 -1.53
C ASN A 49 -3.00 5.22 -2.31
N SER A 50 -2.16 4.19 -2.22
CA SER A 50 -0.90 4.14 -2.97
C SER A 50 -1.13 4.19 -4.48
N PHE A 51 -2.05 3.38 -5.02
CA PHE A 51 -2.34 3.39 -6.46
C PHE A 51 -3.01 4.67 -6.92
N LYS A 52 -3.89 5.24 -6.09
CA LYS A 52 -4.51 6.54 -6.37
C LYS A 52 -3.46 7.65 -6.46
N LEU A 53 -2.49 7.66 -5.55
CA LEU A 53 -1.41 8.63 -5.56
C LEU A 53 -0.45 8.41 -6.73
N LEU A 54 -0.13 7.15 -7.07
CA LEU A 54 0.66 6.81 -8.26
C LEU A 54 -0.01 7.29 -9.55
N ARG A 55 -1.32 7.08 -9.74
CA ARG A 55 -2.03 7.59 -10.92
C ARG A 55 -1.93 9.11 -10.99
N LYS A 56 -2.17 9.81 -9.88
CA LYS A 56 -2.01 11.28 -9.82
C LYS A 56 -0.58 11.72 -10.14
N ALA A 57 0.42 10.99 -9.65
CA ALA A 57 1.82 11.27 -9.91
C ALA A 57 2.15 11.11 -11.40
N LEU A 58 1.68 10.04 -12.03
CA LEU A 58 1.91 9.75 -13.46
C LEU A 58 1.31 10.83 -14.38
N VAL A 59 0.27 11.54 -13.96
CA VAL A 59 -0.25 12.70 -14.72
C VAL A 59 0.83 13.79 -14.88
N ALA A 60 1.67 14.01 -13.86
CA ALA A 60 2.77 14.97 -13.93
C ALA A 60 3.86 14.57 -14.95
N PHE A 61 3.88 13.31 -15.40
CA PHE A 61 4.77 12.79 -16.43
C PHE A 61 4.10 12.73 -17.82
N GLY A 62 2.98 13.42 -18.01
CA GLY A 62 2.31 13.55 -19.32
C GLY A 62 1.28 12.46 -19.63
N HIS A 63 0.95 11.58 -18.68
CA HIS A 63 -0.10 10.59 -18.88
C HIS A 63 -1.50 11.19 -18.70
N GLY A 64 -2.42 10.86 -19.60
CA GLY A 64 -3.82 11.28 -19.49
C GLY A 64 -4.58 10.52 -18.39
N THR A 65 -5.37 11.23 -17.58
CA THR A 65 -6.14 10.67 -16.46
C THR A 65 -7.05 9.51 -16.88
N ARG A 66 -7.85 9.69 -17.95
CA ARG A 66 -8.75 8.64 -18.48
C ARG A 66 -8.00 7.37 -18.88
N LYS A 67 -6.81 7.52 -19.47
CA LYS A 67 -5.97 6.38 -19.84
C LYS A 67 -5.47 5.69 -18.59
N LEU A 68 -4.96 6.44 -17.62
CA LEU A 68 -4.50 5.86 -16.37
C LEU A 68 -5.64 5.11 -15.67
N ASP A 69 -6.85 5.66 -15.58
CA ASP A 69 -7.96 5.02 -14.86
C ASP A 69 -8.41 3.68 -15.48
N SER A 70 -8.23 3.48 -16.78
CA SER A 70 -8.53 2.21 -17.44
C SER A 70 -7.41 1.16 -17.33
N LEU A 71 -6.22 1.55 -16.87
CA LEU A 71 -5.09 0.63 -16.75
C LEU A 71 -5.21 -0.29 -15.52
N PRO A 72 -4.87 -1.58 -15.69
CA PRO A 72 -4.66 -2.49 -14.57
C PRO A 72 -3.60 -1.94 -13.61
N VAL A 73 -3.75 -2.22 -12.31
CA VAL A 73 -2.79 -1.77 -11.28
C VAL A 73 -1.36 -2.23 -11.57
N LYS A 74 -1.18 -3.46 -12.07
CA LYS A 74 0.16 -3.96 -12.43
C LYS A 74 0.83 -3.10 -13.50
N GLU A 75 0.06 -2.49 -14.40
CA GLU A 75 0.58 -1.58 -15.41
C GLU A 75 0.91 -0.20 -14.83
N ILE A 76 0.12 0.30 -13.88
CA ILE A 76 0.45 1.53 -13.14
C ILE A 76 1.79 1.41 -12.41
N LEU A 77 2.05 0.27 -11.78
CA LEU A 77 3.32 0.00 -11.10
C LEU A 77 4.51 -0.03 -12.06
N ARG A 78 4.36 -0.66 -13.23
CA ARG A 78 5.41 -0.64 -14.28
C ARG A 78 5.69 0.78 -14.77
N LEU A 79 4.64 1.56 -15.02
CA LEU A 79 4.80 2.97 -15.40
C LEU A 79 5.51 3.77 -14.29
N ALA A 80 5.19 3.51 -13.02
CA ALA A 80 5.86 4.15 -11.90
C ALA A 80 7.37 3.85 -11.89
N ALA A 81 7.77 2.60 -12.16
CA ALA A 81 9.19 2.23 -12.28
C ALA A 81 9.87 2.90 -13.48
N ILE A 82 9.21 2.98 -14.65
CA ILE A 82 9.76 3.66 -15.84
C ILE A 82 10.08 5.13 -15.53
N HIS A 83 9.23 5.81 -14.76
CA HIS A 83 9.43 7.20 -14.35
C HIS A 83 10.27 7.35 -13.07
N GLY A 84 10.88 6.24 -12.61
CA GLY A 84 11.77 6.21 -11.45
C GLY A 84 11.10 6.59 -10.13
N LEU A 85 9.78 6.43 -10.03
CA LEU A 85 9.02 6.58 -8.77
C LEU A 85 9.15 5.35 -7.88
N MET A 86 9.48 4.20 -8.46
CA MET A 86 9.68 2.91 -7.76
C MET A 86 10.86 2.16 -8.38
N GLY A 87 11.48 1.28 -7.60
CA GLY A 87 12.46 0.31 -8.14
C GLY A 87 11.79 -0.89 -8.84
N LEU A 88 12.52 -1.63 -9.68
CA LEU A 88 11.99 -2.85 -10.30
C LEU A 88 11.69 -3.94 -9.27
N GLU A 89 12.61 -4.20 -8.35
CA GLU A 89 12.42 -5.15 -7.25
C GLU A 89 11.24 -4.75 -6.34
N GLU A 90 11.04 -3.45 -6.14
CA GLU A 90 9.90 -2.93 -5.40
C GLU A 90 8.59 -3.23 -6.14
N VAL A 91 8.53 -3.00 -7.46
CA VAL A 91 7.35 -3.35 -8.28
C VAL A 91 7.00 -4.83 -8.20
N GLU A 92 7.99 -5.72 -8.21
CA GLU A 92 7.77 -7.17 -8.06
C GLU A 92 7.15 -7.52 -6.71
N ARG A 93 7.64 -6.92 -5.62
CA ARG A 93 7.02 -7.08 -4.29
C ARG A 93 5.59 -6.54 -4.26
N TRP A 94 5.33 -5.39 -4.89
CA TRP A 94 3.98 -4.83 -5.01
C TRP A 94 3.01 -5.71 -5.81
N PHE A 95 3.50 -6.53 -6.74
CA PHE A 95 2.65 -7.55 -7.37
C PHE A 95 2.24 -8.62 -6.36
N ALA A 96 3.18 -9.13 -5.57
CA ALA A 96 2.89 -10.11 -4.53
C ALA A 96 1.89 -9.56 -3.49
N TYR A 97 2.08 -8.32 -3.04
CA TYR A 97 1.14 -7.67 -2.11
C TYR A 97 -0.28 -7.56 -2.69
N ARG A 98 -0.38 -7.20 -3.97
CA ARG A 98 -1.66 -7.03 -4.66
C ARG A 98 -2.39 -8.35 -4.86
N ASP A 99 -1.64 -9.40 -5.20
CA ASP A 99 -2.17 -10.73 -5.43
C ASP A 99 -2.68 -11.31 -4.10
N ASN A 100 -1.87 -11.24 -3.02
CA ASN A 100 -2.29 -11.67 -1.68
C ASN A 100 -3.55 -10.93 -1.18
N ARG A 101 -3.68 -9.62 -1.43
CA ARG A 101 -4.89 -8.85 -1.02
C ARG A 101 -6.19 -9.37 -1.64
N ASN A 102 -6.16 -10.00 -2.82
CA ASN A 102 -7.37 -10.59 -3.39
C ASN A 102 -7.87 -11.77 -2.55
N ASP A 103 -6.95 -12.46 -1.87
CA ASP A 103 -7.24 -13.67 -1.11
C ASP A 103 -7.53 -13.36 0.37
N THR A 104 -6.94 -12.29 0.92
CA THR A 104 -7.04 -11.92 2.35
C THR A 104 -8.49 -11.73 2.86
N ALA A 105 -9.42 -11.31 2.01
CA ALA A 105 -10.81 -11.05 2.44
C ALA A 105 -11.59 -12.30 2.87
N HIS A 106 -11.11 -13.49 2.50
CA HIS A 106 -11.75 -14.77 2.80
C HIS A 106 -10.94 -15.64 3.78
N GLU A 107 -9.82 -15.14 4.29
CA GLU A 107 -8.87 -15.92 5.09
C GLU A 107 -9.13 -15.81 6.59
N TYR A 108 -9.59 -16.91 7.18
CA TYR A 108 -9.63 -17.10 8.63
C TYR A 108 -8.44 -17.94 9.12
N GLY A 109 -7.97 -17.64 10.33
CA GLY A 109 -7.02 -18.48 11.06
C GLY A 109 -5.60 -18.51 10.47
N GLU A 110 -5.11 -19.70 10.16
CA GLU A 110 -3.70 -19.98 9.86
C GLU A 110 -3.18 -19.34 8.57
N ARG A 111 -3.99 -19.24 7.51
CA ARG A 111 -3.55 -18.65 6.23
C ARG A 111 -3.23 -17.16 6.35
N PHE A 112 -4.04 -16.42 7.11
CA PHE A 112 -3.78 -15.01 7.41
C PHE A 112 -2.40 -14.83 8.07
N ALA A 113 -2.06 -15.67 9.04
CA ALA A 113 -0.77 -15.62 9.73
C ALA A 113 0.41 -16.13 8.87
N CYS A 114 0.18 -17.16 8.07
CA CYS A 114 1.22 -17.78 7.26
C CYS A 114 1.56 -17.02 5.98
N GLU A 115 0.62 -16.25 5.43
CA GLU A 115 0.78 -15.59 4.13
C GLU A 115 0.73 -14.07 4.29
N THR A 116 -0.40 -13.54 4.76
CA THR A 116 -0.61 -12.09 4.83
C THR A 116 0.32 -11.42 5.85
N LEU A 117 0.39 -11.91 7.10
CA LEU A 117 1.23 -11.29 8.14
C LEU A 117 2.72 -11.29 7.79
N LYS A 118 3.21 -12.27 7.02
CA LYS A 118 4.62 -12.33 6.61
C LYS A 118 4.99 -11.24 5.60
N LEU A 119 4.03 -10.80 4.78
CA LEU A 119 4.25 -9.76 3.77
C LEU A 119 4.15 -8.34 4.33
N LEU A 120 3.42 -8.15 5.43
CA LEU A 120 3.11 -6.82 5.96
C LEU A 120 4.32 -5.99 6.38
N PRO A 121 5.37 -6.54 7.01
CA PRO A 121 6.55 -5.75 7.36
C PRO A 121 7.19 -5.09 6.13
N ASP A 122 7.43 -5.87 5.07
CA ASP A 122 8.03 -5.36 3.83
C ASP A 122 7.07 -4.40 3.11
N PHE A 123 5.77 -4.70 3.10
CA PHE A 123 4.75 -3.82 2.54
C PHE A 123 4.73 -2.45 3.24
N ILE A 124 4.81 -2.40 4.57
CA ILE A 124 4.81 -1.14 5.33
C ILE A 124 6.06 -0.32 4.98
N VAL A 125 7.23 -0.97 4.88
CA VAL A 125 8.48 -0.31 4.49
C VAL A 125 8.39 0.25 3.08
N ASP A 126 7.96 -0.56 2.10
CA ASP A 126 7.79 -0.14 0.72
C ASP A 126 6.73 0.98 0.59
N GLY A 127 5.62 0.87 1.33
CA GLY A 127 4.58 1.89 1.39
C GLY A 127 5.08 3.24 1.90
N LYS A 128 5.88 3.23 2.98
CA LYS A 128 6.50 4.45 3.54
C LYS A 128 7.55 5.03 2.58
N ARG A 129 8.30 4.18 1.88
CA ARG A 129 9.25 4.61 0.85
C ARG A 129 8.53 5.32 -0.30
N LEU A 130 7.47 4.69 -0.84
CA LEU A 130 6.65 5.26 -1.90
C LEU A 130 6.07 6.62 -1.48
N GLU A 131 5.51 6.69 -0.26
CA GLU A 131 5.02 7.94 0.33
C GLU A 131 6.09 9.04 0.29
N SER A 132 7.30 8.74 0.77
CA SER A 132 8.38 9.74 0.82
C SER A 132 8.81 10.20 -0.57
N VAL A 133 8.96 9.28 -1.52
CA VAL A 133 9.32 9.60 -2.92
C VAL A 133 8.27 10.53 -3.54
N LEU A 134 6.98 10.23 -3.35
CA LEU A 134 5.88 11.02 -3.88
C LEU A 134 5.82 12.41 -3.23
N ARG A 135 6.00 12.47 -1.91
CA ARG A 135 6.01 13.72 -1.13
C ARG A 135 7.18 14.62 -1.53
N GLU A 136 8.38 14.08 -1.68
CA GLU A 136 9.58 14.83 -2.03
C GLU A 136 9.54 15.34 -3.48
N ARG A 137 9.13 14.50 -4.43
CA ARG A 137 9.13 14.86 -5.85
C ARG A 137 7.94 15.71 -6.27
N LEU A 138 6.78 15.50 -5.66
CA LEU A 138 5.51 16.06 -6.13
C LEU A 138 4.67 16.74 -5.04
N GLY A 139 5.06 16.63 -3.76
CA GLY A 139 4.36 17.26 -2.65
C GLY A 139 4.58 18.77 -2.55
N ARG A 140 5.70 19.28 -3.09
CA ARG A 140 5.94 20.72 -3.21
C ARG A 140 5.24 21.21 -4.48
N GLY A 141 4.11 21.90 -4.33
CA GLY A 141 3.58 22.70 -5.43
C GLY A 141 4.66 23.68 -5.85
N ARG A 142 5.11 23.65 -7.11
CA ARG A 142 5.88 24.76 -7.67
C ARG A 142 5.04 26.02 -7.46
N ALA A 143 5.53 26.90 -6.59
CA ALA A 143 5.08 28.27 -6.48
C ALA A 143 5.45 29.02 -7.77
#